data_AF-A0A822DZE5-F1
#
_entry.id   AF-A0A822DZE5-F1
#
_cell.length_a   1.000
_cell.length_b   1.000
_cell.length_c   1.000
_cell.angle_alpha   90.00
_cell.angle_beta   90.00
_cell.angle_gamma   90.00
#
_symmetry.space_group_name_H-M   'P 1'
#
loop_
_entity.id
_entity.type
_entity.pdbx_description
1 polymer ?
#
loop_
_entity_poly.entity_id
_entity_poly.type
_entity_poly.pdbx_seq_one_letter_code
_entity_poly.pdbx_strand_id
1 'polypeptide(L)'
;TFWIQDHTYILTKKLLLFLNLILCGLADLSKDLCHNLNLYDINQDIKYICLLTAFITCLQLFFGLKHYQIQMCNAYKGIFIDIPKPKTISSVSIISRSIHYPGRFMGSLIYSYGFLFLFISIFYILSRYIFYSLIILEFISKLILPMIIFFLFQLLFVRLLCKLLFIENNHLLVLRNLRLYYTFSYFSFFFDCFLGFIMCLSRISKGIFCTLIFFARLDYSSYGRGLEMYDSSYASYVSFFHIEKNQRHPVLNVFIDIIRQRLIDIRKLKLKLTMENINNTYENEKLSQLNRFRWALAYTLIHNEQLKRYRKHRLCSIKTNQSKTLERIFDKIGLSQTLPRKY
;
A
#
# COMPACT_ATOMS: atom_id res chain seq x y z
N THR A 1 -8.90 -18.24 6.40
CA THR A 1 -7.50 -18.48 5.95
C THR A 1 -7.47 -19.39 4.73
N PHE A 2 -8.21 -20.50 4.71
CA PHE A 2 -8.33 -21.39 3.53
C PHE A 2 -8.83 -20.70 2.23
N TRP A 3 -9.84 -19.82 2.32
CA TRP A 3 -10.43 -19.20 1.11
C TRP A 3 -9.52 -18.18 0.38
N ILE A 4 -8.58 -17.55 1.11
CA ILE A 4 -7.61 -16.61 0.51
C ILE A 4 -6.50 -17.39 -0.19
N GLN A 5 -6.08 -18.54 0.36
CA GLN A 5 -5.15 -19.43 -0.31
C GLN A 5 -5.75 -20.01 -1.60
N ASP A 6 -7.02 -20.41 -1.59
CA ASP A 6 -7.66 -20.96 -2.80
C ASP A 6 -7.85 -19.89 -3.89
N HIS A 7 -8.29 -18.68 -3.54
CA HIS A 7 -8.47 -17.63 -4.54
C HIS A 7 -7.15 -17.06 -5.07
N THR A 8 -6.12 -16.92 -4.21
CA THR A 8 -4.79 -16.50 -4.67
C THR A 8 -4.15 -17.57 -5.54
N TYR A 9 -4.33 -18.86 -5.23
CA TYR A 9 -3.86 -19.98 -6.05
C TYR A 9 -4.59 -20.10 -7.39
N ILE A 10 -5.91 -19.91 -7.41
CA ILE A 10 -6.69 -19.87 -8.66
C ILE A 10 -6.30 -18.66 -9.49
N LEU A 11 -6.06 -17.50 -8.86
CA LEU A 11 -5.62 -16.28 -9.54
C LEU A 11 -4.19 -16.44 -10.09
N THR A 12 -3.27 -17.04 -9.34
CA THR A 12 -1.90 -17.32 -9.82
C THR A 12 -1.90 -18.34 -10.94
N LYS A 13 -2.75 -19.38 -10.88
CA LYS A 13 -2.90 -20.38 -11.95
C LYS A 13 -3.47 -19.76 -13.23
N LYS A 14 -4.47 -18.89 -13.11
CA LYS A 14 -5.02 -18.14 -14.26
C LYS A 14 -4.03 -17.13 -14.82
N LEU A 15 -3.26 -16.47 -13.95
CA LEU A 15 -2.18 -15.55 -14.34
C LEU A 15 -1.06 -16.30 -15.09
N LEU A 16 -0.67 -17.48 -14.62
CA LEU A 16 0.35 -18.31 -15.27
C LEU A 16 -0.12 -18.82 -16.64
N LEU A 17 -1.39 -19.23 -16.75
CA LEU A 17 -2.03 -19.61 -18.01
C LEU A 17 -2.09 -18.45 -19.00
N PHE A 18 -2.39 -17.25 -18.52
CA PHE A 18 -2.43 -16.04 -19.33
C PHE A 18 -1.03 -15.59 -19.77
N LEU A 19 -0.03 -15.70 -18.89
CA LEU A 19 1.39 -15.47 -19.23
C LEU A 19 1.85 -16.44 -20.32
N ASN A 20 1.53 -17.74 -20.17
CA ASN A 20 1.84 -18.77 -21.16
C ASN A 20 1.13 -18.53 -22.50
N LEU A 21 -0.10 -18.02 -22.49
CA LEU A 21 -0.85 -17.67 -23.71
C LEU A 21 -0.20 -16.48 -24.44
N ILE A 22 0.27 -15.47 -23.70
CA ILE A 22 1.00 -14.32 -24.27
C ILE A 22 2.35 -14.75 -24.83
N LEU A 23 3.08 -15.61 -24.10
CA LEU A 23 4.34 -16.21 -24.54
C LEU A 23 4.17 -17.02 -25.84
N CYS A 24 3.08 -17.80 -25.97
CA CYS A 24 2.77 -18.51 -27.21
C CYS A 24 2.36 -17.56 -28.35
N GLY A 25 1.53 -16.54 -28.08
CA GLY A 25 1.10 -15.59 -29.11
C GLY A 25 2.24 -14.74 -29.68
N LEU A 26 3.21 -14.37 -28.84
CA LEU A 26 4.41 -13.65 -29.29
C LEU A 26 5.41 -14.56 -30.03
N ALA A 27 5.46 -15.85 -29.67
CA ALA A 27 6.24 -16.83 -30.42
C ALA A 27 5.72 -17.03 -31.84
N ASP A 28 4.40 -16.96 -32.06
CA ASP A 28 3.81 -17.04 -33.40
C ASP A 28 3.93 -15.72 -34.18
N LEU A 29 3.79 -14.55 -33.53
CA LEU A 29 4.04 -13.25 -34.18
C LEU A 29 5.50 -13.08 -34.65
N SER A 30 6.45 -13.74 -33.97
CA SER A 30 7.86 -13.76 -34.37
C SER A 30 8.12 -14.56 -35.66
N LYS A 31 7.25 -15.49 -36.03
CA LYS A 31 7.38 -16.30 -37.26
C LYS A 31 7.04 -15.50 -38.53
N ASP A 32 6.09 -14.56 -38.44
CA ASP A 32 5.63 -13.79 -39.61
C ASP A 32 6.56 -12.62 -39.97
N LEU A 33 7.34 -12.09 -39.01
CA LEU A 33 8.33 -11.03 -39.25
C LEU A 33 9.67 -11.54 -39.87
N CYS A 34 9.74 -12.84 -40.15
CA CYS A 34 10.97 -13.63 -40.19
C CYS A 34 11.44 -13.96 -41.63
N HIS A 35 11.24 -13.08 -42.62
CA HIS A 35 11.51 -13.45 -44.01
C HIS A 35 12.78 -12.89 -44.68
N ASN A 36 13.60 -12.00 -44.08
CA ASN A 36 14.71 -11.42 -44.88
C ASN A 36 16.06 -11.00 -44.22
N LEU A 37 16.38 -11.29 -42.95
CA LEU A 37 17.68 -10.87 -42.36
C LEU A 37 18.19 -11.83 -41.28
N ASN A 38 19.19 -12.70 -41.54
CA ASN A 38 19.94 -13.52 -40.56
C ASN A 38 19.26 -13.70 -39.18
N LEU A 39 18.18 -14.49 -39.14
CA LEU A 39 17.14 -14.46 -38.11
C LEU A 39 17.39 -15.30 -36.86
N TYR A 40 18.38 -16.20 -36.86
CA TYR A 40 18.56 -17.11 -35.74
C TYR A 40 19.00 -16.38 -34.47
N ASP A 41 19.97 -15.47 -34.59
CA ASP A 41 20.51 -14.72 -33.45
C ASP A 41 19.49 -13.70 -32.91
N ILE A 42 18.74 -13.02 -33.80
CA ILE A 42 17.72 -12.03 -33.41
C ILE A 42 16.55 -12.72 -32.68
N ASN A 43 16.12 -13.89 -33.15
CA ASN A 43 15.05 -14.65 -32.50
C ASN A 43 15.46 -15.20 -31.12
N GLN A 44 16.75 -15.55 -30.93
CA GLN A 44 17.26 -15.92 -29.61
C GLN A 44 17.29 -14.70 -28.67
N ASP A 45 17.77 -13.55 -29.15
CA ASP A 45 17.81 -12.31 -28.38
C ASP A 45 16.42 -11.87 -27.89
N ILE A 46 15.41 -11.92 -28.76
CA ILE A 46 14.02 -11.59 -28.40
C ILE A 46 13.49 -12.55 -27.33
N LYS A 47 13.80 -13.84 -27.40
CA LYS A 47 13.40 -14.82 -26.37
C LYS A 47 14.02 -14.48 -25.01
N TYR A 48 15.30 -14.10 -24.97
CA TYR A 48 15.96 -13.68 -23.72
C TYR A 48 15.33 -12.41 -23.15
N ILE A 49 15.02 -11.41 -23.99
CA ILE A 49 14.34 -10.19 -23.54
C ILE A 49 12.94 -10.51 -23.00
N CYS A 50 12.18 -11.36 -23.69
CA CYS A 50 10.88 -11.82 -23.23
C CYS A 50 10.96 -12.53 -21.87
N LEU A 51 11.94 -13.42 -21.69
CA LEU A 51 12.16 -14.12 -20.43
C LEU A 51 12.57 -13.15 -19.30
N LEU A 52 13.45 -12.20 -19.58
CA LEU A 52 13.88 -11.18 -18.61
C LEU A 52 12.72 -10.29 -18.18
N THR A 53 11.91 -9.82 -19.14
CA THR A 53 10.74 -8.97 -18.86
C THR A 53 9.70 -9.71 -18.03
N ALA A 54 9.41 -10.98 -18.36
CA ALA A 54 8.54 -11.84 -17.59
C ALA A 54 9.08 -12.12 -16.18
N PHE A 55 10.40 -12.29 -16.04
CA PHE A 55 11.04 -12.48 -14.74
C PHE A 55 10.89 -11.23 -13.85
N ILE A 56 11.14 -10.03 -14.40
CA ILE A 56 11.00 -8.77 -13.66
C ILE A 56 9.55 -8.56 -13.23
N THR A 57 8.56 -8.75 -14.10
CA THR A 57 7.14 -8.57 -13.75
C THR A 57 6.70 -9.59 -12.69
N CYS A 58 7.12 -10.85 -12.78
CA CYS A 58 6.88 -11.87 -11.77
C CYS A 58 7.48 -11.49 -10.40
N LEU A 59 8.72 -10.99 -10.36
CA LEU A 59 9.35 -10.51 -9.13
C LEU A 59 8.57 -9.33 -8.52
N GLN A 60 8.13 -8.37 -9.35
CA GLN A 60 7.34 -7.24 -8.88
C GLN A 60 6.01 -7.67 -8.27
N LEU A 61 5.34 -8.66 -8.86
CA LEU A 61 4.12 -9.26 -8.30
C LEU A 61 4.37 -9.92 -6.94
N PHE A 62 5.46 -10.67 -6.80
CA PHE A 62 5.81 -11.31 -5.53
C PHE A 62 6.07 -10.27 -4.43
N PHE A 63 6.82 -9.22 -4.74
CA PHE A 63 7.04 -8.11 -3.80
C PHE A 63 5.75 -7.36 -3.48
N GLY A 64 4.86 -7.17 -4.46
CA GLY A 64 3.54 -6.56 -4.27
C GLY A 64 2.69 -7.36 -3.29
N LEU A 65 2.61 -8.67 -3.45
CA LEU A 65 1.86 -9.55 -2.54
C LEU A 65 2.38 -9.49 -1.10
N LYS A 66 3.71 -9.54 -0.92
CA LYS A 66 4.32 -9.40 0.42
C LYS A 66 4.01 -8.04 1.03
N HIS A 67 4.08 -6.98 0.23
CA HIS A 67 3.80 -5.62 0.70
C HIS A 67 2.33 -5.46 1.09
N TYR A 68 1.41 -5.96 0.28
CA TYR A 68 -0.02 -5.99 0.57
C TYR A 68 -0.34 -6.67 1.91
N GLN A 69 0.29 -7.81 2.20
CA GLN A 69 0.11 -8.50 3.48
C GLN A 69 0.55 -7.64 4.68
N ILE A 70 1.70 -6.97 4.56
CA ILE A 70 2.21 -6.08 5.61
C ILE A 70 1.26 -4.89 5.80
N GLN A 71 0.83 -4.26 4.71
CA GLN A 71 -0.10 -3.15 4.75
C GLN A 71 -1.43 -3.55 5.39
N MET A 72 -1.99 -4.71 5.02
CA MET A 72 -3.25 -5.20 5.57
C MET A 72 -3.15 -5.48 7.08
N CYS A 73 -2.05 -6.10 7.53
CA CYS A 73 -1.76 -6.29 8.96
C CYS A 73 -1.66 -4.96 9.73
N ASN A 74 -0.99 -3.96 9.15
CA ASN A 74 -0.89 -2.63 9.76
C ASN A 74 -2.25 -1.93 9.79
N ALA A 75 -3.06 -2.08 8.74
CA ALA A 75 -4.39 -1.51 8.69
C ALA A 75 -5.35 -2.13 9.71
N TYR A 76 -5.27 -3.44 9.98
CA TYR A 76 -6.02 -4.07 11.08
C TYR A 76 -5.64 -3.49 12.45
N LYS A 77 -4.36 -3.12 12.65
CA LYS A 77 -3.92 -2.38 13.85
C LYS A 77 -4.36 -0.91 13.87
N GLY A 78 -4.94 -0.41 12.77
CA GLY A 78 -5.31 1.00 12.62
C GLY A 78 -4.14 1.92 12.25
N ILE A 79 -3.00 1.36 11.87
CA ILE A 79 -1.78 2.09 11.49
C ILE A 79 -1.79 2.27 9.97
N PHE A 80 -1.82 3.53 9.52
CA PHE A 80 -1.85 3.91 8.10
C PHE A 80 -0.64 4.82 7.80
N ILE A 81 0.48 4.21 7.41
CA ILE A 81 1.73 4.92 7.10
C ILE A 81 1.79 5.25 5.60
N ASP A 82 1.53 4.23 4.77
CA ASP A 82 1.71 4.32 3.30
C ASP A 82 0.40 4.55 2.53
N ILE A 83 -0.74 4.42 3.22
CA ILE A 83 -2.08 4.52 2.60
C ILE A 83 -2.82 5.69 3.23
N PRO A 84 -3.48 6.55 2.44
CA PRO A 84 -4.28 7.64 2.97
C PRO A 84 -5.46 7.11 3.79
N LYS A 85 -5.73 7.82 4.90
CA LYS A 85 -6.79 7.45 5.84
C LYS A 85 -8.16 7.53 5.15
N PRO A 86 -9.12 6.66 5.51
CA PRO A 86 -10.42 6.60 4.84
C PRO A 86 -11.24 7.90 4.99
N LYS A 87 -10.98 8.71 6.03
CA LYS A 87 -11.68 9.97 6.28
C LYS A 87 -11.47 11.03 5.19
N THR A 88 -10.46 10.88 4.34
CA THR A 88 -10.16 11.84 3.27
C THR A 88 -10.93 11.54 1.99
N ILE A 89 -11.66 10.42 1.92
CA ILE A 89 -12.26 9.91 0.68
C ILE A 89 -13.77 9.69 0.91
N SER A 90 -14.60 10.14 -0.03
CA SER A 90 -16.07 9.95 0.07
C SER A 90 -16.44 8.47 -0.07
N SER A 91 -17.42 7.99 0.70
CA SER A 91 -17.83 6.58 0.70
C SER A 91 -18.30 6.09 -0.68
N VAL A 92 -19.00 6.93 -1.44
CA VAL A 92 -19.43 6.62 -2.82
C VAL A 92 -18.22 6.40 -3.72
N SER A 93 -17.22 7.28 -3.63
CA SER A 93 -16.01 7.15 -4.44
C SER A 93 -15.20 5.91 -4.08
N ILE A 94 -15.17 5.50 -2.80
CA ILE A 94 -14.51 4.26 -2.36
C ILE A 94 -15.18 3.06 -3.04
N ILE A 95 -16.50 2.94 -2.96
CA ILE A 95 -17.22 1.79 -3.52
C ILE A 95 -17.14 1.77 -5.05
N SER A 96 -17.31 2.92 -5.70
CA SER A 96 -17.21 3.00 -7.16
C SER A 96 -15.82 2.57 -7.65
N ARG A 97 -14.74 3.09 -7.04
CA ARG A 97 -13.38 2.80 -7.46
C ARG A 97 -12.96 1.36 -7.17
N SER A 98 -13.45 0.75 -6.08
CA SER A 98 -13.12 -0.64 -5.73
C SER A 98 -13.68 -1.66 -6.73
N ILE A 99 -14.85 -1.40 -7.33
CA ILE A 99 -15.48 -2.31 -8.29
C ILE A 99 -14.59 -2.46 -9.53
N HIS A 100 -13.92 -1.39 -9.93
CA HIS A 100 -13.02 -1.39 -11.09
C HIS A 100 -11.60 -1.88 -10.80
N TYR A 101 -11.26 -2.17 -9.55
CA TYR A 101 -9.92 -2.63 -9.15
C TYR A 101 -9.38 -3.82 -9.97
N PRO A 102 -10.09 -4.96 -10.11
CA PRO A 102 -9.53 -6.11 -10.82
C PRO A 102 -9.26 -5.82 -12.30
N GLY A 103 -10.12 -5.01 -12.94
CA GLY A 103 -9.92 -4.59 -14.33
C GLY A 103 -8.69 -3.69 -14.48
N ARG A 104 -8.54 -2.70 -13.59
CA ARG A 104 -7.37 -1.81 -13.58
C ARG A 104 -6.07 -2.55 -13.27
N PHE A 105 -6.12 -3.54 -12.38
CA PHE A 105 -4.98 -4.42 -12.09
C PHE A 105 -4.55 -5.21 -13.32
N MET A 106 -5.47 -5.92 -13.97
CA MET A 106 -5.13 -6.70 -15.17
C MET A 106 -4.62 -5.80 -16.30
N GLY A 107 -5.25 -4.64 -16.50
CA GLY A 107 -4.77 -3.64 -17.46
C GLY A 107 -3.34 -3.19 -17.15
N SER A 108 -3.07 -2.77 -15.91
CA SER A 108 -1.73 -2.34 -15.49
C SER A 108 -0.67 -3.41 -15.70
N LEU A 109 -0.99 -4.68 -15.48
CA LEU A 109 -0.06 -5.79 -15.72
C LEU A 109 0.27 -5.97 -17.20
N ILE A 110 -0.74 -5.99 -18.08
CA ILE A 110 -0.54 -6.13 -19.52
C ILE A 110 0.28 -4.97 -20.07
N TYR A 111 -0.10 -3.73 -19.73
CA TYR A 111 0.65 -2.54 -20.16
C TYR A 111 2.06 -2.52 -19.59
N SER A 112 2.26 -2.89 -18.31
CA SER A 112 3.60 -2.92 -17.70
C SER A 112 4.53 -3.88 -18.43
N TYR A 113 4.05 -5.06 -18.80
CA TYR A 113 4.83 -6.05 -19.54
C TYR A 113 5.20 -5.52 -20.93
N GLY A 114 4.23 -4.98 -21.67
CA GLY A 114 4.46 -4.42 -23.00
C GLY A 114 5.45 -3.25 -23.00
N PHE A 115 5.27 -2.26 -22.12
CA PHE A 115 6.17 -1.11 -22.04
C PHE A 115 7.57 -1.49 -21.57
N LEU A 116 7.69 -2.40 -20.61
CA LEU A 116 8.98 -2.87 -20.12
C LEU A 116 9.71 -3.68 -21.20
N PHE A 117 8.99 -4.51 -21.96
CA PHE A 117 9.53 -5.22 -23.14
C PHE A 117 10.05 -4.26 -24.21
N LEU A 118 9.27 -3.25 -24.58
CA LEU A 118 9.70 -2.24 -25.56
C LEU A 118 10.94 -1.48 -25.06
N PHE A 119 10.94 -1.07 -23.79
CA PHE A 119 12.06 -0.33 -23.20
C PHE A 119 13.36 -1.15 -23.19
N ILE A 120 13.31 -2.41 -22.74
CA ILE A 120 14.48 -3.30 -22.73
C ILE A 120 14.94 -3.58 -24.17
N SER A 121 14.02 -3.77 -25.12
CA SER A 121 14.36 -4.00 -26.52
C SER A 121 15.09 -2.80 -27.15
N ILE A 122 14.58 -1.59 -26.93
CA ILE A 122 15.23 -0.36 -27.42
C ILE A 122 16.61 -0.20 -26.79
N PHE A 123 16.73 -0.41 -25.48
CA PHE A 123 18.01 -0.31 -24.78
C PHE A 123 19.01 -1.35 -25.29
N TYR A 124 18.55 -2.58 -25.54
CA TYR A 124 19.37 -3.64 -26.11
C TYR A 124 19.91 -3.28 -27.51
N ILE A 125 19.04 -2.85 -28.42
CA ILE A 125 19.43 -2.43 -29.77
C ILE A 125 20.43 -1.27 -29.72
N LEU A 126 20.15 -0.26 -28.90
CA LEU A 126 21.03 0.90 -28.73
C LEU A 126 22.40 0.48 -28.19
N SER A 127 22.44 -0.43 -27.21
CA SER A 127 23.68 -0.94 -26.64
C SER A 127 24.53 -1.71 -27.67
N ARG A 128 23.90 -2.52 -28.53
CA ARG A 128 24.60 -3.21 -29.61
C ARG A 128 25.15 -2.24 -30.65
N TYR A 129 24.35 -1.23 -31.02
CA TYR A 129 24.79 -0.21 -31.97
C TYR A 129 26.03 0.52 -31.45
N ILE A 130 25.99 1.00 -30.21
CA ILE A 130 27.12 1.71 -29.58
C ILE A 130 28.37 0.83 -29.50
N PHE A 131 28.22 -0.44 -29.08
CA PHE A 131 29.35 -1.35 -28.92
C PHE A 131 30.00 -1.75 -30.25
N TYR A 132 29.20 -1.90 -31.31
CA TYR A 132 29.73 -2.22 -32.64
C TYR A 132 30.49 -1.04 -33.25
N SER A 133 30.04 0.19 -32.98
CA SER A 133 30.71 1.41 -33.44
C SER A 133 31.80 1.86 -32.47
N LEU A 134 33.02 1.32 -32.61
CA LEU A 134 34.19 1.73 -31.80
C LEU A 134 34.43 3.25 -31.81
N ILE A 135 34.15 3.90 -32.95
CA ILE A 135 34.28 5.36 -33.13
C ILE A 135 33.31 6.12 -32.21
N ILE A 136 32.06 5.68 -32.11
CA ILE A 136 31.05 6.32 -31.26
C ILE A 136 31.40 6.10 -29.79
N LEU A 137 31.87 4.89 -29.43
CA LEU A 137 32.31 4.61 -28.06
C LEU A 137 33.49 5.48 -27.63
N GLU A 138 34.47 5.68 -28.51
CA GLU A 138 35.61 6.57 -28.26
C GLU A 138 35.16 8.03 -28.14
N PHE A 139 34.27 8.49 -29.01
CA PHE A 139 33.72 9.85 -28.95
C PHE A 139 32.92 10.10 -27.66
N ILE A 140 32.04 9.16 -27.31
CA ILE A 140 31.19 9.22 -26.12
C ILE A 140 32.05 9.17 -24.85
N SER A 141 33.06 8.31 -24.80
CA SER A 141 33.96 8.25 -23.63
C SER A 141 34.77 9.53 -23.47
N LYS A 142 35.32 10.11 -24.56
CA LYS A 142 36.05 11.38 -24.50
C LYS A 142 35.19 12.56 -24.05
N LEU A 143 33.88 12.55 -24.34
CA LEU A 143 32.97 13.63 -23.98
C LEU A 143 32.35 13.46 -22.59
N ILE A 144 31.89 12.24 -22.25
CA ILE A 144 31.15 11.98 -21.00
C ILE A 144 32.10 11.83 -19.80
N LEU A 145 33.27 11.19 -19.99
CA LEU A 145 34.21 10.94 -18.90
C LEU A 145 34.69 12.23 -18.20
N PRO A 146 35.18 13.28 -18.89
CA PRO A 146 35.61 14.50 -18.22
C PRO A 146 34.45 15.21 -17.51
N MET A 147 33.24 15.17 -18.07
CA MET A 147 32.04 15.73 -17.44
C MET A 147 31.69 15.03 -16.13
N ILE A 148 31.75 13.69 -16.09
CA ILE A 148 31.52 12.92 -14.86
C ILE A 148 32.63 13.17 -13.84
N ILE A 149 33.89 13.21 -14.27
CA ILE A 149 35.03 13.47 -13.37
C ILE A 149 34.89 14.86 -12.75
N PHE A 150 34.58 15.88 -13.55
CA PHE A 150 34.35 17.24 -13.07
C PHE A 150 33.18 17.31 -12.09
N PHE A 151 32.06 16.63 -12.40
CA PHE A 151 30.90 16.53 -11.52
C PHE A 151 31.27 15.91 -10.15
N LEU A 152 31.98 14.77 -10.16
CA LEU A 152 32.40 14.08 -8.94
C LEU A 152 33.41 14.91 -8.14
N PHE A 153 34.36 15.55 -8.83
CA PHE A 153 35.33 16.45 -8.21
C PHE A 153 34.63 17.59 -7.48
N GLN A 154 33.71 18.29 -8.15
CA GLN A 154 32.99 19.41 -7.55
C GLN A 154 32.15 18.97 -6.34
N LEU A 155 31.46 17.81 -6.42
CA LEU A 155 30.69 17.26 -5.31
C LEU A 155 31.58 16.93 -4.09
N LEU A 156 32.72 16.29 -4.33
CA LEU A 156 33.69 15.93 -3.29
C LEU A 156 34.35 17.18 -2.69
N PHE A 157 34.73 18.13 -3.54
CA PHE A 157 35.35 19.39 -3.13
C PHE A 157 34.45 20.19 -2.20
N VAL A 158 33.18 20.39 -2.57
CA VAL A 158 32.19 21.08 -1.71
C VAL A 158 31.99 20.31 -0.41
N ARG A 159 31.87 18.98 -0.45
CA ARG A 159 31.69 18.15 0.76
C ARG A 159 32.88 18.24 1.72
N LEU A 160 34.11 18.25 1.19
CA LEU A 160 35.32 18.38 1.98
C LEU A 160 35.42 19.78 2.61
N LEU A 161 35.16 20.84 1.84
CA LEU A 161 35.16 22.21 2.38
C LEU A 161 34.10 22.41 3.46
N CYS A 162 32.90 21.85 3.30
CA CYS A 162 31.87 21.87 4.34
C CYS A 162 32.36 21.23 5.64
N LYS A 163 33.02 20.07 5.55
CA LYS A 163 33.54 19.35 6.72
C LYS A 163 34.73 20.05 7.38
N LEU A 164 35.64 20.64 6.60
CA LEU A 164 36.88 21.22 7.11
C LEU A 164 36.74 22.69 7.53
N LEU A 165 35.93 23.47 6.81
CA LEU A 165 35.86 24.92 6.95
C LEU A 165 34.59 25.41 7.65
N PHE A 166 33.43 24.83 7.33
CA PHE A 166 32.13 25.41 7.70
C PHE A 166 31.47 24.78 8.93
N ILE A 167 31.58 23.47 9.13
CA ILE A 167 30.90 22.75 10.22
C ILE A 167 31.79 22.70 11.46
N GLU A 168 31.25 23.13 12.59
CA GLU A 168 31.93 23.06 13.90
C GLU A 168 31.56 21.77 14.67
N ASN A 169 30.28 21.39 14.62
CA ASN A 169 29.75 20.18 15.28
C ASN A 169 28.92 19.34 14.31
N ASN A 170 29.09 18.01 14.33
CA ASN A 170 28.35 17.10 13.44
C ASN A 170 26.87 16.89 13.83
N HIS A 171 26.50 17.19 15.08
CA HIS A 171 25.16 16.90 15.63
C HIS A 171 24.23 18.11 15.66
N LEU A 172 24.78 19.32 15.69
CA LEU A 172 24.04 20.57 15.69
C LEU A 172 24.45 21.35 14.44
N LEU A 173 23.47 21.90 13.72
CA LEU A 173 23.71 22.74 12.54
C LEU A 173 24.29 24.11 12.95
N VAL A 174 25.53 24.11 13.44
CA VAL A 174 26.26 25.32 13.85
C VAL A 174 27.41 25.54 12.89
N LEU A 175 27.39 26.69 12.23
CA LEU A 175 28.41 27.13 11.28
C LEU A 175 29.50 27.90 12.00
N ARG A 176 30.77 27.53 11.77
CA ARG A 176 31.93 28.19 12.38
C ARG A 176 32.14 29.61 11.86
N ASN A 177 31.97 29.84 10.56
CA ASN A 177 32.11 31.16 9.93
C ASN A 177 31.04 31.39 8.87
N LEU A 178 30.03 32.16 9.24
CA LEU A 178 28.90 32.49 8.39
C LEU A 178 29.28 33.33 7.15
N ARG A 179 30.25 34.25 7.29
CA ARG A 179 30.68 35.12 6.18
C ARG A 179 31.41 34.34 5.09
N LEU A 180 32.30 33.42 5.49
CA LEU A 180 33.00 32.55 4.55
C LEU A 180 32.03 31.62 3.80
N TYR A 181 31.01 31.11 4.49
CA TYR A 181 29.98 30.30 3.85
C TYR A 181 29.23 31.07 2.75
N TYR A 182 28.77 32.29 3.03
CA TYR A 182 28.08 33.10 2.01
C TYR A 182 28.98 33.47 0.84
N THR A 183 30.24 33.81 1.10
CA THR A 183 31.22 34.12 0.05
C THR A 183 31.47 32.92 -0.85
N PHE A 184 31.69 31.74 -0.25
CA PHE A 184 31.86 30.49 -0.99
C PHE A 184 30.61 30.13 -1.80
N SER A 185 29.42 30.21 -1.19
CA SER A 185 28.15 29.94 -1.88
C SER A 185 27.94 30.86 -3.09
N TYR A 186 28.36 32.12 -3.02
CA TYR A 186 28.28 33.05 -4.14
C TYR A 186 29.18 32.62 -5.31
N PHE A 187 30.43 32.21 -5.03
CA PHE A 187 31.33 31.72 -6.08
C PHE A 187 30.90 30.36 -6.64
N SER A 188 30.41 29.44 -5.79
CA SER A 188 29.94 28.11 -6.21
C SER A 188 28.69 28.16 -7.07
N PHE A 189 27.87 29.21 -6.95
CA PHE A 189 26.61 29.37 -7.69
C PHE A 189 26.77 29.12 -9.20
N PHE A 190 27.82 29.66 -9.83
CA PHE A 190 28.05 29.47 -11.27
C PHE A 190 28.27 28.00 -11.65
N PHE A 191 29.04 27.25 -10.85
CA PHE A 191 29.26 25.82 -11.08
C PHE A 191 28.01 24.99 -10.74
N ASP A 192 27.28 25.41 -9.71
CA ASP A 192 26.04 24.76 -9.28
C ASP A 192 24.93 24.89 -10.33
N CYS A 193 24.91 25.96 -11.13
CA CYS A 193 23.99 26.07 -12.28
C CYS A 193 24.18 24.93 -13.29
N PHE A 194 25.43 24.62 -13.66
CA PHE A 194 25.73 23.50 -14.58
C PHE A 194 25.40 22.14 -13.95
N LEU A 195 25.76 21.95 -12.67
CA LEU A 195 25.39 20.75 -11.92
C LEU A 195 23.87 20.58 -11.83
N GLY A 196 23.14 21.68 -11.64
CA GLY A 196 21.68 21.71 -11.57
C GLY A 196 21.02 21.17 -12.83
N PHE A 197 21.57 21.48 -14.01
CA PHE A 197 21.09 20.94 -15.29
C PHE A 197 21.26 19.41 -15.36
N ILE A 198 22.45 18.90 -15.01
CA ILE A 198 22.72 17.46 -14.96
C ILE A 198 21.81 16.76 -13.94
N MET A 199 21.60 17.37 -12.78
CA MET A 199 20.71 16.83 -11.74
C MET A 199 19.25 16.77 -12.23
N CYS A 200 18.79 17.74 -13.01
CA CYS A 200 17.46 17.73 -13.63
C CYS A 200 17.30 16.58 -14.63
N LEU A 201 18.29 16.38 -15.52
CA LEU A 201 18.30 15.22 -16.42
C LEU A 201 18.28 13.90 -15.64
N SER A 202 19.08 13.81 -14.57
CA SER A 202 19.12 12.63 -13.70
C SER A 202 17.78 12.39 -12.99
N ARG A 203 17.04 13.45 -12.67
CA ARG A 203 15.72 13.36 -12.04
C ARG A 203 14.69 12.77 -13.02
N ILE A 204 14.70 13.23 -14.26
CA ILE A 204 13.80 12.72 -15.31
C ILE A 204 14.11 11.25 -15.60
N SER A 205 15.38 10.91 -15.77
CA SER A 205 15.78 9.53 -16.08
C SER A 205 15.43 8.54 -14.95
N LYS A 206 15.72 8.90 -13.69
CA LYS A 206 15.33 8.10 -12.51
C LYS A 206 13.80 7.97 -12.42
N GLY A 207 13.06 9.04 -12.69
CA GLY A 207 11.60 9.04 -12.69
C GLY A 207 11.02 8.06 -13.70
N ILE A 208 11.50 8.10 -14.95
CA ILE A 208 11.08 7.17 -16.01
C ILE A 208 11.42 5.73 -15.63
N PHE A 209 12.65 5.49 -15.18
CA PHE A 209 13.11 4.14 -14.80
C PHE A 209 12.29 3.55 -13.65
N CYS A 210 12.07 4.32 -12.57
CA CYS A 210 11.23 3.90 -11.46
C CYS A 210 9.79 3.64 -11.90
N THR A 211 9.21 4.51 -12.71
CA THR A 211 7.84 4.36 -13.20
C THR A 211 7.69 3.08 -14.03
N LEU A 212 8.63 2.79 -14.94
CA LEU A 212 8.60 1.59 -15.77
C LEU A 212 8.69 0.29 -14.95
N ILE A 213 9.58 0.24 -13.96
CA ILE A 213 9.75 -0.94 -13.11
C ILE A 213 8.54 -1.16 -12.20
N PHE A 214 8.01 -0.09 -11.62
CA PHE A 214 6.90 -0.18 -10.67
C PHE A 214 5.51 -0.09 -11.33
N PHE A 215 5.42 0.08 -12.65
CA PHE A 215 4.14 0.22 -13.36
C PHE A 215 3.20 -0.97 -13.15
N ALA A 216 3.76 -2.17 -13.01
CA ALA A 216 3.00 -3.41 -12.74
C ALA A 216 2.32 -3.42 -11.37
N ARG A 217 2.76 -2.57 -10.44
CA ARG A 217 2.31 -2.57 -9.04
C ARG A 217 1.36 -1.42 -8.80
N LEU A 218 0.15 -1.75 -8.34
CA LEU A 218 -0.85 -0.77 -7.93
C LEU A 218 -0.64 -0.20 -6.53
N ASP A 219 0.29 -0.77 -5.75
CA ASP A 219 0.58 -0.31 -4.38
C ASP A 219 1.26 1.08 -4.36
N TYR A 220 1.85 1.50 -5.48
CA TYR A 220 2.54 2.78 -5.62
C TYR A 220 1.80 3.64 -6.62
N SER A 221 1.67 4.93 -6.30
CA SER A 221 1.29 5.91 -7.30
C SER A 221 2.51 6.35 -8.09
N SER A 222 2.34 6.51 -9.41
CA SER A 222 3.36 7.16 -10.25
C SER A 222 3.45 8.67 -9.97
N TYR A 223 2.44 9.22 -9.29
CA TYR A 223 2.36 10.62 -8.90
C TYR A 223 2.91 10.83 -7.48
N GLY A 224 3.37 12.05 -7.20
CA GLY A 224 3.81 12.41 -5.85
C GLY A 224 2.67 12.47 -4.82
N ARG A 225 3.02 12.53 -3.54
CA ARG A 225 2.08 12.45 -2.39
C ARG A 225 0.83 13.32 -2.47
N GLY A 226 0.93 14.53 -3.03
CA GLY A 226 -0.20 15.44 -3.17
C GLY A 226 -1.22 15.04 -4.25
N LEU A 227 -0.80 14.20 -5.22
CA LEU A 227 -1.57 13.83 -6.40
C LEU A 227 -1.82 12.31 -6.51
N GLU A 228 -1.53 11.54 -5.45
CA GLU A 228 -1.71 10.08 -5.43
C GLU A 228 -3.14 9.65 -5.80
N MET A 229 -4.15 10.40 -5.38
CA MET A 229 -5.56 10.10 -5.68
C MET A 229 -6.00 10.42 -7.10
N TYR A 230 -5.19 11.17 -7.86
CA TYR A 230 -5.43 11.43 -9.28
C TYR A 230 -5.12 10.18 -10.12
N ASP A 231 -4.20 9.35 -9.65
CA ASP A 231 -3.90 8.06 -10.23
C ASP A 231 -5.07 7.10 -10.06
N SER A 232 -5.79 6.83 -11.15
CA SER A 232 -6.97 5.96 -11.11
C SER A 232 -6.63 4.53 -10.66
N SER A 233 -5.42 4.05 -10.97
CA SER A 233 -4.94 2.72 -10.66
C SER A 233 -4.69 2.59 -9.16
N TYR A 234 -3.86 3.48 -8.59
CA TYR A 234 -3.62 3.54 -7.15
C TYR A 234 -4.89 3.86 -6.35
N ALA A 235 -5.72 4.80 -6.81
CA ALA A 235 -6.97 5.14 -6.14
C ALA A 235 -7.95 3.95 -6.06
N SER A 236 -7.98 3.08 -7.09
CA SER A 236 -8.78 1.86 -7.05
C SER A 236 -8.26 0.83 -6.06
N TYR A 237 -6.93 0.69 -5.97
CA TYR A 237 -6.27 -0.16 -4.99
C TYR A 237 -6.56 0.27 -3.56
N VAL A 238 -6.36 1.55 -3.24
CA VAL A 238 -6.65 2.11 -1.91
C VAL A 238 -8.12 1.90 -1.54
N SER A 239 -9.02 2.09 -2.51
CA SER A 239 -10.45 1.91 -2.29
C SER A 239 -10.81 0.44 -2.02
N PHE A 240 -10.27 -0.48 -2.82
CA PHE A 240 -10.42 -1.92 -2.60
C PHE A 240 -9.88 -2.34 -1.23
N PHE A 241 -8.70 -1.86 -0.87
CA PHE A 241 -8.05 -2.13 0.41
C PHE A 241 -8.91 -1.72 1.60
N HIS A 242 -9.48 -0.50 1.58
CA HIS A 242 -10.35 -0.03 2.66
C HIS A 242 -11.64 -0.84 2.78
N ILE A 243 -12.23 -1.26 1.67
CA ILE A 243 -13.42 -2.13 1.68
C ILE A 243 -13.07 -3.50 2.25
N GLU A 244 -11.98 -4.11 1.80
CA GLU A 244 -11.58 -5.43 2.29
C GLU A 244 -11.30 -5.41 3.78
N LYS A 245 -10.56 -4.41 4.26
CA LYS A 245 -10.31 -4.22 5.69
C LYS A 245 -11.62 -4.12 6.49
N ASN A 246 -12.58 -3.32 6.01
CA ASN A 246 -13.83 -3.07 6.72
C ASN A 246 -14.77 -4.28 6.70
N GLN A 247 -14.81 -5.03 5.60
CA GLN A 247 -15.71 -6.18 5.43
C GLN A 247 -15.13 -7.48 6.00
N ARG A 248 -13.80 -7.64 6.02
CA ARG A 248 -13.13 -8.90 6.39
C ARG A 248 -12.19 -8.75 7.59
N HIS A 249 -12.57 -7.93 8.57
CA HIS A 249 -11.77 -7.82 9.78
C HIS A 249 -11.71 -9.16 10.54
N PRO A 250 -10.54 -9.80 10.69
CA PRO A 250 -10.45 -11.17 11.18
C PRO A 250 -10.98 -11.32 12.62
N VAL A 251 -10.71 -10.33 13.48
CA VAL A 251 -11.22 -10.32 14.86
C VAL A 251 -12.75 -10.25 14.91
N LEU A 252 -13.38 -9.50 13.99
CA LEU A 252 -14.83 -9.36 13.96
C LEU A 252 -15.47 -10.66 13.48
N ASN A 253 -14.91 -11.29 12.45
CA ASN A 253 -15.42 -12.55 11.92
C ASN A 253 -15.34 -13.66 12.96
N VAL A 254 -14.20 -13.80 13.65
CA VAL A 254 -14.04 -14.77 14.73
C VAL A 254 -15.00 -14.47 15.90
N PHE A 255 -15.20 -13.20 16.24
CA PHE A 255 -16.16 -12.81 17.27
C PHE A 255 -17.61 -13.20 16.91
N ILE A 256 -18.02 -12.95 15.65
CA ILE A 256 -19.34 -13.36 15.15
C ILE A 256 -19.47 -14.89 15.16
N ASP A 257 -18.42 -15.62 14.79
CA ASP A 257 -18.40 -17.08 14.81
C ASP A 257 -18.58 -17.63 16.22
N ILE A 258 -17.88 -17.07 17.21
CA ILE A 258 -18.04 -17.42 18.63
C ILE A 258 -19.48 -17.16 19.08
N ILE A 259 -20.05 -16.00 18.77
CA ILE A 259 -21.44 -15.67 19.14
C ILE A 259 -22.41 -16.67 18.49
N ARG A 260 -22.22 -16.95 17.20
CA ARG A 260 -23.07 -17.86 16.43
C ARG A 260 -23.06 -19.27 17.03
N GLN A 261 -21.89 -19.80 17.35
CA GLN A 261 -21.75 -21.10 18.01
C GLN A 261 -22.48 -21.10 19.36
N ARG A 262 -22.25 -20.07 20.19
CA ARG A 262 -22.92 -19.95 21.51
C ARG A 262 -24.44 -19.87 21.39
N LEU A 263 -24.96 -19.16 20.38
CA LEU A 263 -26.40 -19.07 20.14
C LEU A 263 -27.00 -20.43 19.74
N ILE A 264 -26.29 -21.21 18.93
CA ILE A 264 -26.70 -22.57 18.55
C ILE A 264 -26.72 -23.48 19.79
N ASP A 265 -25.70 -23.41 20.64
CA ASP A 265 -25.61 -24.22 21.86
C ASP A 265 -26.73 -23.87 22.84
N ILE A 266 -27.03 -22.57 23.02
CA ILE A 266 -28.18 -22.14 23.82
C ILE A 266 -29.49 -22.71 23.27
N ARG A 267 -29.69 -22.68 21.95
CA ARG A 267 -30.91 -23.22 21.33
C ARG A 267 -31.04 -24.73 21.56
N LYS A 268 -29.94 -25.48 21.39
CA LYS A 268 -29.89 -26.92 21.67
C LYS A 268 -30.19 -27.22 23.14
N LEU A 269 -29.59 -26.48 24.06
CA LEU A 269 -29.85 -26.62 25.50
C LEU A 269 -31.31 -26.30 25.85
N LYS A 270 -31.86 -25.21 25.32
CA LYS A 270 -33.28 -24.88 25.53
C LYS A 270 -34.20 -25.98 25.04
N LEU A 271 -33.96 -26.52 23.83
CA LEU A 271 -34.75 -27.62 23.29
C LEU A 271 -34.73 -28.87 24.19
N LYS A 272 -33.56 -29.25 24.71
CA LYS A 272 -33.43 -30.36 25.67
C LYS A 272 -34.19 -30.08 26.97
N LEU A 273 -34.07 -28.87 27.52
CA LEU A 273 -34.73 -28.50 28.77
C LEU A 273 -36.26 -28.42 28.64
N THR A 274 -36.80 -28.02 27.48
CA THR A 274 -38.26 -28.12 27.22
C THR A 274 -38.77 -29.55 27.21
N MET A 275 -37.93 -30.53 26.89
CA MET A 275 -38.31 -31.95 26.94
C MET A 275 -38.24 -32.52 28.36
N GLU A 276 -37.39 -31.98 29.24
CA GLU A 276 -37.15 -32.50 30.59
C GLU A 276 -37.84 -31.69 31.72
N ASN A 277 -38.49 -30.57 31.41
CA ASN A 277 -39.26 -29.73 32.36
C ASN A 277 -38.46 -29.24 33.60
N ILE A 278 -37.16 -28.93 33.44
CA ILE A 278 -36.30 -28.48 34.55
C ILE A 278 -35.97 -26.99 34.44
N ASN A 279 -36.87 -26.13 34.95
CA ASN A 279 -36.66 -24.67 34.94
C ASN A 279 -35.64 -24.18 35.99
N ASN A 280 -35.55 -24.85 37.14
CA ASN A 280 -34.74 -24.38 38.28
C ASN A 280 -33.22 -24.54 38.10
N THR A 281 -32.77 -25.62 37.45
CA THR A 281 -31.33 -25.82 37.16
C THR A 281 -30.81 -24.79 36.15
N TYR A 282 -31.63 -24.42 35.18
CA TYR A 282 -31.27 -23.45 34.15
C TYR A 282 -31.05 -22.03 34.70
N GLU A 283 -31.86 -21.59 35.66
CA GLU A 283 -31.68 -20.29 36.31
C GLU A 283 -30.40 -20.23 37.17
N ASN A 284 -30.10 -21.32 37.90
CA ASN A 284 -28.90 -21.42 38.72
C ASN A 284 -27.61 -21.40 37.87
N GLU A 285 -27.60 -22.10 36.73
CA GLU A 285 -26.46 -22.05 35.80
C GLU A 285 -26.25 -20.66 35.20
N LYS A 286 -27.32 -19.94 34.86
CA LYS A 286 -27.23 -18.55 34.40
C LYS A 286 -26.64 -17.63 35.44
N LEU A 287 -27.08 -17.72 36.69
CA LEU A 287 -26.55 -16.93 37.81
C LEU A 287 -25.05 -17.18 38.01
N SER A 288 -24.63 -18.45 37.97
CA SER A 288 -23.21 -18.84 38.03
C SER A 288 -22.39 -18.23 36.89
N GLN A 289 -22.90 -18.28 35.65
CA GLN A 289 -22.24 -17.67 34.49
C GLN A 289 -22.12 -16.15 34.62
N LEU A 290 -23.16 -15.46 35.08
CA LEU A 290 -23.14 -14.02 35.30
C LEU A 290 -22.08 -13.60 36.33
N ASN A 291 -21.95 -14.36 37.43
CA ASN A 291 -20.93 -14.09 38.43
C ASN A 291 -19.52 -14.26 37.85
N ARG A 292 -19.26 -15.31 37.06
CA ARG A 292 -17.98 -15.49 36.35
C ARG A 292 -17.66 -14.32 35.41
N PHE A 293 -18.64 -13.83 34.66
CA PHE A 293 -18.45 -12.67 33.77
C PHE A 293 -18.17 -11.38 34.53
N ARG A 294 -18.79 -11.18 35.70
CA ARG A 294 -18.51 -10.01 36.57
C ARG A 294 -17.07 -10.04 37.08
N TRP A 295 -16.58 -11.20 37.52
CA TRP A 295 -15.19 -11.36 37.97
C TRP A 295 -14.19 -11.22 36.81
N ALA A 296 -14.45 -11.80 35.64
CA ALA A 296 -13.60 -11.62 34.46
C ALA A 296 -13.54 -10.14 34.01
N LEU A 297 -14.66 -9.42 34.09
CA LEU A 297 -14.69 -7.98 33.83
C LEU A 297 -13.86 -7.20 34.86
N ALA A 298 -13.99 -7.51 36.16
CA ALA A 298 -13.19 -6.87 37.19
C ALA A 298 -11.69 -7.10 36.95
N TYR A 299 -11.31 -8.35 36.67
CA TYR A 299 -9.93 -8.73 36.35
C TYR A 299 -9.38 -7.94 35.16
N THR A 300 -10.10 -7.87 34.04
CA THR A 300 -9.65 -7.12 32.85
C THR A 300 -9.52 -5.62 33.11
N LEU A 301 -10.43 -5.03 33.89
CA LEU A 301 -10.38 -3.61 34.24
C LEU A 301 -9.23 -3.27 35.20
N ILE A 302 -8.89 -4.17 36.14
CA ILE A 302 -7.75 -3.97 37.05
C ILE A 302 -6.44 -3.93 36.27
N HIS A 303 -6.25 -4.84 35.31
CA HIS A 303 -5.02 -4.92 34.51
C HIS A 303 -4.93 -3.88 33.38
N ASN A 304 -6.04 -3.23 33.01
CA ASN A 304 -6.09 -2.24 31.93
C ASN A 304 -6.74 -0.94 32.41
N GLU A 305 -5.99 -0.12 33.14
CA GLU A 305 -6.54 1.07 33.79
C GLU A 305 -7.15 2.08 32.81
N GLN A 306 -6.56 2.25 31.64
CA GLN A 306 -7.06 3.14 30.59
C GLN A 306 -8.49 2.80 30.16
N LEU A 307 -8.86 1.50 30.15
CA LEU A 307 -10.21 1.05 29.79
C LEU A 307 -11.28 1.48 30.80
N LYS A 308 -10.92 1.73 32.07
CA LYS A 308 -11.86 2.22 33.09
C LYS A 308 -12.45 3.56 32.68
N ARG A 309 -11.60 4.49 32.21
CA ARG A 309 -12.02 5.83 31.76
C ARG A 309 -12.94 5.74 30.55
N TYR A 310 -12.54 4.98 29.53
CA TYR A 310 -13.36 4.77 28.32
C TYR A 310 -14.71 4.12 28.62
N ARG A 311 -14.73 3.12 29.52
CA ARG A 311 -15.97 2.46 29.94
C ARG A 311 -16.90 3.42 30.68
N LYS A 312 -16.40 4.21 31.64
CA LYS A 312 -17.20 5.20 32.37
C LYS A 312 -17.82 6.22 31.42
N HIS A 313 -17.02 6.74 30.48
CA HIS A 313 -17.50 7.67 29.45
C HIS A 313 -18.60 7.05 28.57
N ARG A 314 -18.39 5.82 28.09
CA ARG A 314 -19.39 5.11 27.26
C ARG A 314 -20.68 4.80 28.03
N LEU A 315 -20.60 4.44 29.32
CA LEU A 315 -21.79 4.23 30.14
C LEU A 315 -22.55 5.53 30.37
N CYS A 316 -21.84 6.64 30.58
CA CYS A 316 -22.44 7.96 30.67
C CYS A 316 -23.16 8.34 29.37
N SER A 317 -22.49 8.14 28.22
CA SER A 317 -23.07 8.46 26.91
C SER A 317 -24.31 7.62 26.57
N ILE A 318 -24.32 6.34 26.98
CA ILE A 318 -25.50 5.48 26.82
C ILE A 318 -26.67 5.99 27.66
N LYS A 319 -26.43 6.35 28.94
CA LYS A 319 -27.49 6.91 29.81
C LYS A 319 -28.04 8.23 29.28
N THR A 320 -27.18 9.11 28.75
CA THR A 320 -27.62 10.38 28.13
C THR A 320 -28.41 10.15 26.84
N ASN A 321 -28.07 9.13 26.05
CA ASN A 321 -28.84 8.82 24.84
C ASN A 321 -30.19 8.19 25.18
N GLN A 322 -30.25 7.32 26.20
CA GLN A 322 -31.48 6.71 26.68
C GLN A 322 -32.47 7.74 27.24
N SER A 323 -31.99 8.71 28.02
CA SER A 323 -32.80 9.84 28.52
C SER A 323 -33.33 10.69 27.38
N LYS A 324 -32.48 11.07 26.40
CA LYS A 324 -32.94 11.81 25.20
C LYS A 324 -33.96 11.03 24.35
N THR A 325 -33.83 9.72 24.23
CA THR A 325 -34.85 8.90 23.54
C THR A 325 -36.15 8.82 24.34
N LEU A 326 -36.08 8.75 25.67
CA LEU A 326 -37.27 8.77 26.53
C LEU A 326 -37.97 10.13 26.48
N GLU A 327 -37.23 11.25 26.57
CA GLU A 327 -37.77 12.61 26.40
C GLU A 327 -38.49 12.76 25.05
N ARG A 328 -37.88 12.31 23.95
CA ARG A 328 -38.53 12.32 22.62
C ARG A 328 -39.78 11.46 22.53
N ILE A 329 -39.88 10.39 23.33
CA ILE A 329 -41.07 9.54 23.41
C ILE A 329 -42.15 10.23 24.25
N PHE A 330 -41.79 10.83 25.39
CA PHE A 330 -42.72 11.60 26.22
C PHE A 330 -43.25 12.85 25.51
N ASP A 331 -42.43 13.54 24.71
CA ASP A 331 -42.85 14.66 23.86
C ASP A 331 -43.81 14.20 22.76
N LYS A 332 -43.60 13.01 22.18
CA LYS A 332 -44.52 12.40 21.19
C LYS A 332 -45.84 11.91 21.80
N ILE A 333 -45.85 11.55 23.07
CA ILE A 333 -47.05 11.07 23.79
C ILE A 333 -47.81 12.24 24.46
N GLY A 334 -47.28 13.47 24.43
CA GLY A 334 -47.97 14.66 24.95
C GLY A 334 -47.97 14.77 26.47
N LEU A 335 -47.03 14.12 27.17
CA LEU A 335 -46.96 14.06 28.64
C LEU A 335 -45.91 15.03 29.23
N SER A 336 -45.43 16.02 28.49
CA SER A 336 -44.32 16.90 28.92
C SER A 336 -44.67 17.90 30.02
N GLN A 337 -45.91 17.95 30.51
CA GLN A 337 -46.33 18.82 31.60
C GLN A 337 -46.77 18.02 32.82
N THR A 338 -45.83 17.49 33.62
CA THR A 338 -46.01 17.22 35.07
C THR A 338 -44.73 16.63 35.67
N LEU A 339 -43.68 17.43 35.81
CA LEU A 339 -42.64 17.17 36.82
C LEU A 339 -42.38 18.47 37.59
N PRO A 340 -42.61 18.50 38.91
CA PRO A 340 -42.38 19.70 39.70
C PRO A 340 -40.87 19.97 39.78
N ARG A 341 -40.45 21.14 39.29
CA ARG A 341 -39.12 21.70 39.56
C ARG A 341 -39.01 21.91 41.08
N LYS A 342 -38.23 21.07 41.76
CA LYS A 342 -37.74 21.38 43.10
C LYS A 342 -36.54 22.33 42.96
N TYR A 343 -36.67 23.49 43.60
CA TYR A 343 -35.58 24.41 43.93
C TYR A 343 -34.57 23.77 44.86
#